data_AF-A0A2R7K1Y2-F1
#
_entry.id   AF-A0A2R7K1Y2-F1
#
_cell.length_a   1.000
_cell.length_b   1.000
_cell.length_c   1.000
_cell.angle_alpha   90.00
_cell.angle_beta   90.00
_cell.angle_gamma   90.00
#
_symmetry.space_group_name_H-M   'P 1'
#
loop_
_entity.id
_entity.type
_entity.pdbx_description
1 polymer ?
#
loop_
_entity_poly.entity_id
_entity_poly.type
_entity_poly.pdbx_seq_one_letter_code
_entity_poly.pdbx_strand_id
1 'polypeptide(L)' 'MSLPLRITYKDTDINFSILGEKPSSNTNEINILLHGKELKLIRSDKTWDLSDTEEESLDRELINAIGKAISLRYRF' A
#
# COMPACT_ATOMS: atom_id res chain seq x y z
N MET A 1 -10.49 11.92 -5.71
CA MET A 1 -11.09 10.67 -6.25
C MET A 1 -10.19 9.52 -5.79
N SER A 2 -10.70 8.63 -4.95
CA SER A 2 -9.96 7.43 -4.51
C SER A 2 -9.97 6.39 -5.63
N LEU A 3 -8.82 5.76 -5.88
CA LEU A 3 -8.70 4.69 -6.88
C LEU A 3 -8.77 3.34 -6.17
N PRO A 4 -9.89 2.60 -6.29
CA PRO A 4 -9.97 1.25 -5.75
C PRO A 4 -9.05 0.33 -6.55
N LEU A 5 -8.22 -0.39 -5.80
CA LEU A 5 -7.20 -1.31 -6.26
C LEU A 5 -7.42 -2.65 -5.60
N ARG A 6 -7.07 -3.71 -6.32
CA ARG A 6 -7.16 -5.09 -5.85
C ARG A 6 -5.81 -5.74 -6.06
N ILE A 7 -5.37 -6.48 -5.04
CA ILE A 7 -4.28 -7.45 -5.17
C ILE A 7 -4.79 -8.81 -4.72
N THR A 8 -4.21 -9.85 -5.29
CA THR A 8 -4.38 -11.21 -4.81
C THR A 8 -3.14 -11.55 -3.99
N TYR A 9 -3.33 -11.84 -2.71
CA TYR A 9 -2.25 -12.18 -1.77
C TYR A 9 -2.65 -13.44 -1.00
N LYS A 10 -1.80 -14.48 -1.02
CA LYS A 10 -2.07 -15.79 -0.41
C LYS A 10 -3.47 -16.35 -0.77
N ASP A 11 -3.81 -16.34 -2.07
CA ASP A 11 -5.13 -16.79 -2.58
C ASP A 11 -6.34 -15.98 -2.10
N THR A 12 -6.11 -14.88 -1.37
CA THR A 12 -7.15 -13.97 -0.89
C THR A 12 -7.13 -12.69 -1.72
N ASP A 13 -8.29 -12.30 -2.21
CA ASP A 13 -8.46 -11.04 -2.92
C ASP A 13 -8.71 -9.91 -1.95
N ILE A 14 -7.79 -8.97 -1.96
CA ILE A 14 -7.72 -7.88 -1.02
C ILE A 14 -7.93 -6.58 -1.78
N ASN A 15 -8.96 -5.86 -1.39
CA ASN A 15 -9.32 -4.58 -1.98
C ASN A 15 -8.84 -3.46 -1.07
N PHE A 16 -8.13 -2.49 -1.65
CA PHE A 16 -7.70 -1.27 -0.99
C PHE A 16 -7.92 -0.07 -1.89
N SER A 17 -7.97 1.13 -1.33
CA SER A 17 -8.08 2.37 -2.12
C SER A 17 -6.92 3.28 -1.77
N ILE A 18 -6.27 3.89 -2.75
CA ILE A 18 -5.27 4.93 -2.43
C ILE A 18 -6.02 6.18 -1.96
N LEU A 19 -5.64 6.66 -0.78
CA LEU A 19 -6.10 7.91 -0.17
C LEU A 19 -5.06 8.99 -0.47
N GLY A 20 -5.49 10.12 -1.02
CA GLY A 20 -4.63 11.24 -1.35
C GLY A 20 -4.24 11.32 -2.83
N GLU A 21 -3.05 11.86 -3.09
CA GLU A 21 -2.55 12.10 -4.44
C GLU A 21 -1.94 10.84 -5.08
N LYS A 22 -1.87 10.85 -6.42
CA LYS A 22 -1.27 9.74 -7.15
C LYS A 22 0.20 9.61 -6.78
N PRO A 23 0.65 8.41 -6.36
CA PRO A 23 2.05 8.21 -6.07
C PRO A 23 2.88 8.41 -7.33
N SER A 24 3.88 9.27 -7.20
CA SER A 24 4.84 9.62 -8.24
C SER A 24 6.23 9.13 -7.81
N SER A 25 7.24 9.21 -8.68
CA SER A 25 8.61 8.79 -8.33
C SER A 25 9.24 9.52 -7.15
N ASN A 26 8.68 10.68 -6.75
CA ASN A 26 9.11 11.43 -5.59
C ASN A 26 8.24 11.19 -4.34
N THR A 27 7.27 10.28 -4.43
CA THR A 27 6.35 9.94 -3.35
C THR A 27 6.92 8.79 -2.54
N ASN A 28 7.44 9.11 -1.35
CA ASN A 28 7.93 8.12 -0.39
C ASN A 28 6.86 7.68 0.62
N GLU A 29 5.70 8.33 0.64
CA GLU A 29 4.61 8.02 1.56
C GLU A 29 3.30 7.90 0.79
N ILE A 30 2.57 6.82 1.02
CA ILE A 30 1.28 6.56 0.38
C ILE A 30 0.27 6.19 1.44
N ASN A 31 -0.82 6.94 1.51
CA ASN A 31 -1.95 6.55 2.33
C ASN A 31 -2.86 5.63 1.51
N ILE A 32 -3.27 4.51 2.10
CA ILE A 32 -4.25 3.59 1.52
C ILE A 32 -5.35 3.29 2.54
N LEU A 33 -6.53 2.97 2.05
CA LEU A 33 -7.65 2.45 2.80
C LEU A 33 -7.77 0.96 2.54
N LEU A 34 -7.45 0.11 3.49
CA LEU A 34 -7.54 -1.34 3.41
C LEU A 34 -8.67 -1.83 4.33
N HIS A 35 -9.72 -2.46 3.78
CA HIS A 35 -10.86 -2.95 4.58
C HIS A 35 -11.48 -1.90 5.54
N GLY A 36 -11.44 -0.62 5.18
CA GLY A 36 -11.93 0.47 6.03
C GLY A 36 -10.93 0.98 7.07
N LYS A 37 -9.72 0.44 7.11
CA LYS A 37 -8.59 0.96 7.88
C LYS A 37 -7.70 1.85 7.03
N GLU A 38 -7.35 3.01 7.55
CA GLU A 38 -6.41 3.93 6.91
C GLU A 38 -4.99 3.53 7.31
N LEU A 39 -4.22 3.05 6.34
CA LEU A 39 -2.84 2.64 6.50
C LEU A 39 -1.94 3.62 5.76
N LYS A 40 -0.86 4.05 6.39
CA LYS A 40 0.18 4.83 5.74
C LYS A 40 1.36 3.90 5.41
N LEU A 41 1.66 3.74 4.13
CA LEU A 41 2.84 3.03 3.67
C LEU A 41 3.98 4.00 3.44
N ILE A 42 5.18 3.61 3.86
CA ILE A 42 6.42 4.34 3.59
C ILE A 42 7.30 3.46 2.69
N ARG A 43 7.84 4.05 1.63
CA ARG A 43 8.86 3.43 0.80
C ARG A 43 10.19 3.48 1.54
N SER A 44 10.70 2.31 1.92
CA SER A 44 12.04 2.13 2.45
C SER A 44 12.89 1.44 1.38
N ASP A 45 13.69 2.23 0.66
CA ASP A 45 14.61 1.78 -0.40
C ASP A 45 13.93 1.04 -1.58
N LYS A 46 13.64 -0.26 -1.42
CA LYS A 46 12.97 -1.16 -2.39
C LYS A 46 11.78 -1.92 -1.80
N THR A 47 11.50 -1.72 -0.52
CA THR A 47 10.39 -2.36 0.19
C THR A 47 9.43 -1.31 0.68
N TRP A 48 8.17 -1.70 0.79
CA TRP A 48 7.15 -0.87 1.41
C TRP A 48 6.86 -1.39 2.80
N ASP A 49 6.82 -0.46 3.75
CA ASP A 49 6.58 -0.75 5.16
C ASP A 49 5.45 0.14 5.69
N LEU A 50 4.90 -0.20 6.87
CA LEU A 50 3.87 0.62 7.50
C LEU A 50 4.54 1.73 8.32
N SER A 51 4.01 2.95 8.20
CA SER A 51 4.35 4.06 9.09
C SER A 51 3.81 3.86 10.50
N ASP A 52 2.70 3.14 10.60
CA ASP A 52 1.95 2.98 11.84
C ASP A 52 2.30 1.62 12.46
N THR A 53 3.25 1.66 13.40
CA THR A 53 3.76 0.48 14.12
C THR A 53 2.69 -0.17 15.00
N GLU A 54 1.56 0.50 15.27
CA GLU A 54 0.49 -0.06 16.12
C GLU A 54 -0.27 -1.21 15.43
N GLU A 55 -0.15 -1.36 14.11
CA GLU A 55 -0.65 -2.53 13.35
C GLU A 55 0.46 -3.57 13.07
N GLU A 56 1.30 -3.86 14.06
CA GLU A 56 2.32 -4.92 14.01
C GLU A 56 1.73 -6.34 13.73
N SER A 57 0.40 -6.47 13.80
CA SER A 57 -0.36 -7.67 13.44
C SER A 57 -0.71 -7.77 11.95
N LEU A 58 -0.46 -6.74 11.14
CA LEU A 58 -0.61 -6.85 9.69
C LEU A 58 0.62 -7.53 9.09
N ASP A 59 0.40 -8.57 8.27
CA ASP A 59 1.45 -9.24 7.50
C ASP A 59 2.31 -8.20 6.76
N ARG A 60 3.56 -7.99 7.19
CA ARG A 60 4.51 -7.10 6.48
C ARG A 60 4.68 -7.49 5.01
N GLU A 61 4.56 -8.78 4.71
CA GLU A 61 4.53 -9.29 3.33
C GLU A 61 3.34 -8.77 2.52
N LEU A 62 2.15 -8.63 3.12
CA LEU A 62 0.97 -8.06 2.46
C LEU A 62 1.25 -6.60 2.07
N ILE A 63 1.78 -5.82 3.02
CA ILE A 63 2.12 -4.41 2.81
C ILE A 63 3.15 -4.25 1.71
N ASN A 64 4.19 -5.08 1.72
CA ASN A 64 5.19 -5.09 0.68
C ASN A 64 4.60 -5.48 -0.69
N ALA A 65 3.66 -6.44 -0.73
CA ALA A 65 2.95 -6.82 -1.95
C ALA A 65 2.06 -5.69 -2.49
N ILE A 66 1.33 -5.00 -1.61
CA ILE A 66 0.50 -3.83 -1.96
C ILE A 66 1.38 -2.72 -2.52
N GLY A 67 2.43 -2.36 -1.80
CA GLY A 67 3.37 -1.33 -2.22
C GLY A 67 4.05 -1.66 -3.56
N LYS A 68 4.49 -2.91 -3.76
CA LYS A 68 4.99 -3.38 -5.06
C LYS A 68 3.95 -3.24 -6.16
N ALA A 69 2.70 -3.63 -5.91
CA ALA A 69 1.63 -3.50 -6.90
C ALA A 69 1.37 -2.04 -7.28
N ILE A 70 1.48 -1.12 -6.31
CA ILE A 70 1.38 0.32 -6.53
C ILE A 70 2.58 0.82 -7.34
N SER A 71 3.82 0.51 -6.95
CA SER A 71 5.03 0.83 -7.71
C SER A 71 4.98 0.31 -9.14
N LEU A 72 4.45 -0.91 -9.34
CA LEU A 72 4.29 -1.52 -10.67
C LEU A 72 3.26 -0.78 -11.53
N ARG A 73 2.12 -0.39 -10.95
CA ARG A 73 1.05 0.31 -11.70
C ARG A 73 1.43 1.72 -12.10
N TYR A 74 2.06 2.46 -11.21
CA TYR A 74 2.46 3.85 -11.45
C TYR A 74 3.89 3.95 -12.00
N ARG A 75 4.61 2.82 -12.06
CA ARG A 75 5.93 2.63 -12.68
C ARG A 75 7.00 3.57 -12.11
N PHE A 76 7.19 3.52 -10.79
CA PHE A 76 8.15 4.36 -10.05
C PHE A 76 8.95 3.59 -9.00
#